data_AF-A0A6N0DUV3-F1
#
_entry.id   AF-A0A6N0DUV3-F1
#
_cell.length_a   1.000
_cell.length_b   1.000
_cell.length_c   1.000
_cell.angle_alpha   90.00
_cell.angle_beta   90.00
_cell.angle_gamma   90.00
#
_symmetry.space_group_name_H-M   'P 1'
#
loop_
_entity.id
_entity.type
_entity.pdbx_description
1 polymer ?
#
loop_
_entity_poly.entity_id
_entity_poly.type
_entity_poly.pdbx_seq_one_letter_code
_entity_poly.pdbx_strand_id
1 'polypeptide(L)'
;MVSDDEISAWVRKQALRPLAKLPRKYDGRHSYFEALDRLDQRALGERALNQLVDVLASEGDRKKSNWGDFHEASKQVELAKILYASRRITKEEFVLFAVVPVEAFHDTNFRDGAYASDLKPLSEAMEEIEKNYGLSEEEYWEIGDAPDAYVKLNDRFEEILDAHFVAALRQFQLDELADLKRDNPKKFDELRERGRRSVYHADEYFHSIKDIVVHLEKESKKSSEISAFGAAVTSLGAATEGLLILRCLGSPKKAARIARSLERNYRPRRPDDPTMWSFDELIRVCDEAGWLRPVESESYVYNSADLAHLLRTMRNNVHPGRRAKANPWSEPGERDYRDARAIYEILCTAIGKLRAPRLEASVGPSKPPSSAARD
;
A
#
# COMPACT_ATOMS: atom_id res chain seq x y z
N MET A 1 14.31 -28.17 -24.29
CA MET A 1 13.19 -27.97 -23.34
C MET A 1 13.84 -27.72 -22.00
N VAL A 2 13.48 -26.64 -21.33
CA VAL A 2 13.98 -26.33 -19.96
C VAL A 2 13.20 -27.23 -19.01
N SER A 3 13.86 -27.90 -18.07
CA SER A 3 13.18 -28.82 -17.14
C SER A 3 12.35 -28.05 -16.10
N ASP A 4 11.34 -28.69 -15.52
CA ASP A 4 10.50 -28.06 -14.47
C ASP A 4 11.33 -27.61 -13.24
N ASP A 5 12.41 -28.35 -12.93
CA ASP A 5 13.37 -27.99 -11.89
C ASP A 5 14.18 -26.72 -12.23
N GLU A 6 14.56 -26.56 -13.51
CA GLU A 6 15.23 -25.35 -13.99
C GLU A 6 14.29 -24.14 -13.95
N ILE A 7 12.99 -24.33 -14.24
CA ILE A 7 11.97 -23.28 -14.16
C ILE A 7 11.75 -22.88 -12.68
N SER A 8 11.59 -23.83 -11.75
CA SER A 8 11.36 -23.52 -10.33
C SER A 8 12.58 -22.84 -9.68
N ALA A 9 13.79 -23.33 -9.94
CA ALA A 9 15.03 -22.70 -9.45
C ALA A 9 15.20 -21.27 -10.00
N TRP A 10 14.80 -21.06 -11.25
CA TRP A 10 14.82 -19.74 -11.89
C TRP A 10 13.77 -18.79 -11.30
N VAL A 11 12.53 -19.23 -11.12
CA VAL A 11 11.43 -18.45 -10.53
C VAL A 11 11.81 -17.96 -9.13
N ARG A 12 12.41 -18.82 -8.30
CA ARG A 12 12.94 -18.45 -6.96
C ARG A 12 13.95 -17.31 -7.03
N LYS A 13 14.90 -17.37 -7.97
CA LYS A 13 15.93 -16.32 -8.13
C LYS A 13 15.34 -14.96 -8.53
N GLN A 14 14.21 -14.94 -9.22
CA GLN A 14 13.63 -13.72 -9.80
C GLN A 14 12.57 -13.05 -8.91
N ALA A 15 11.76 -13.83 -8.19
CA ALA A 15 10.78 -13.29 -7.24
C ALA A 15 11.45 -12.50 -6.10
N LEU A 16 12.70 -12.81 -5.81
CA LEU A 16 13.49 -12.27 -4.72
C LEU A 16 14.40 -11.09 -5.14
N ARG A 17 14.41 -10.70 -6.42
CA ARG A 17 15.23 -9.55 -6.84
C ARG A 17 14.50 -8.23 -6.56
N PRO A 18 15.08 -7.31 -5.75
CA PRO A 18 14.54 -5.96 -5.65
C PRO A 18 14.58 -5.30 -7.03
N LEU A 19 13.53 -4.52 -7.34
CA LEU A 19 13.50 -3.70 -8.55
C LEU A 19 14.71 -2.76 -8.51
N ALA A 20 15.74 -3.10 -9.29
CA ALA A 20 17.02 -2.43 -9.21
C ALA A 20 16.89 -0.96 -9.62
N LYS A 21 17.49 -0.08 -8.80
CA LYS A 21 17.58 1.36 -9.05
C LYS A 21 18.28 1.61 -10.38
N LEU A 22 17.75 2.53 -11.18
CA LEU A 22 18.38 2.95 -12.43
C LEU A 22 19.85 3.36 -12.18
N PRO A 23 20.81 2.84 -12.96
CA PRO A 23 22.19 3.28 -12.88
C PRO A 23 22.28 4.78 -13.21
N ARG A 24 23.05 5.52 -12.40
CA ARG A 24 23.25 6.99 -12.54
C ARG A 24 23.91 7.41 -13.86
N LYS A 25 24.49 6.47 -14.61
CA LYS A 25 25.06 6.70 -15.94
C LYS A 25 24.57 5.60 -16.88
N TYR A 26 24.09 6.02 -18.05
CA TYR A 26 23.78 5.13 -19.15
C TYR A 26 25.10 4.60 -19.73
N ASP A 27 25.62 3.51 -19.18
CA ASP A 27 26.57 2.68 -19.93
C ASP A 27 25.73 1.91 -20.94
N GLY A 28 25.71 2.41 -22.19
CA GLY A 28 24.76 1.95 -23.21
C GLY A 28 24.85 0.46 -23.54
N ARG A 29 25.97 -0.21 -23.23
CA ARG A 29 26.09 -1.66 -23.48
C ARG A 29 25.67 -2.48 -22.26
N HIS A 30 26.13 -2.13 -21.06
CA HIS A 30 25.73 -2.84 -19.84
C HIS A 30 24.25 -2.63 -19.50
N SER A 31 23.76 -1.38 -19.60
CA SER A 31 22.36 -1.03 -19.35
C SER A 31 21.42 -1.70 -20.35
N TYR A 32 21.87 -1.91 -21.59
CA TYR A 32 21.10 -2.61 -22.62
C TYR A 32 20.96 -4.10 -22.30
N PHE A 33 22.05 -4.78 -21.94
CA PHE A 33 21.99 -6.19 -21.55
C PHE A 33 21.19 -6.41 -20.26
N GLU A 34 21.28 -5.50 -19.28
CA GLU A 34 20.44 -5.55 -18.09
C GLU A 34 18.95 -5.34 -18.42
N ALA A 35 18.64 -4.41 -19.33
CA ALA A 35 17.27 -4.21 -19.80
C ALA A 35 16.74 -5.44 -20.57
N LEU A 36 17.55 -6.04 -21.43
CA LEU A 36 17.19 -7.30 -22.12
C LEU A 36 16.97 -8.43 -21.14
N ASP A 37 17.86 -8.64 -20.17
CA ASP A 37 17.69 -9.66 -19.12
C ASP A 37 16.35 -9.46 -18.37
N ARG A 38 15.98 -8.22 -18.03
CA ARG A 38 14.68 -7.91 -17.42
C ARG A 38 13.48 -8.22 -18.33
N LEU A 39 13.61 -7.99 -19.64
CA LEU A 39 12.55 -8.28 -20.61
C LEU A 39 12.43 -9.78 -20.90
N ASP A 40 13.55 -10.47 -21.07
CA ASP A 40 13.62 -11.91 -21.21
C ASP A 40 13.03 -12.60 -19.99
N GLN A 41 13.30 -12.07 -18.79
CA GLN A 41 12.68 -12.57 -17.56
C GLN A 41 11.16 -12.47 -17.58
N ARG A 42 10.63 -11.32 -18.02
CA ARG A 42 9.18 -11.17 -18.18
C ARG A 42 8.63 -12.14 -19.22
N ALA A 43 9.29 -12.29 -20.37
CA ALA A 43 8.85 -13.17 -21.44
C ALA A 43 8.84 -14.65 -21.02
N LEU A 44 9.83 -15.08 -20.25
CA LEU A 44 9.87 -16.43 -19.66
C LEU A 44 8.73 -16.65 -18.67
N GLY A 45 8.43 -15.67 -17.81
CA GLY A 45 7.29 -15.73 -16.90
C GLY A 45 5.96 -15.86 -17.64
N GLU A 46 5.76 -15.10 -18.72
CA GLU A 46 4.56 -15.21 -19.58
C GLU A 46 4.46 -16.59 -20.25
N ARG A 47 5.58 -17.15 -20.70
CA ARG A 47 5.62 -18.49 -21.28
C ARG A 47 5.25 -19.57 -20.25
N ALA A 48 5.82 -19.49 -19.05
CA ALA A 48 5.51 -20.40 -17.95
C ALA A 48 4.04 -20.31 -17.54
N LEU A 49 3.48 -19.09 -17.48
CA LEU A 49 2.06 -18.88 -17.20
C LEU A 49 1.17 -19.58 -18.23
N ASN A 50 1.47 -19.46 -19.52
CA ASN A 50 0.69 -20.16 -20.56
C ASN A 50 0.73 -21.69 -20.40
N GLN A 51 1.88 -22.25 -20.01
CA GLN A 51 2.01 -23.68 -19.73
C GLN A 51 1.20 -24.09 -18.49
N LEU A 52 1.12 -23.22 -17.48
CA LEU A 52 0.41 -23.49 -16.22
C LEU A 52 -1.10 -23.29 -16.33
N VAL A 53 -1.58 -22.38 -17.17
CA VAL A 53 -3.01 -22.22 -17.47
C VAL A 53 -3.58 -23.51 -18.06
N ASP A 54 -2.82 -24.20 -18.92
CA ASP A 54 -3.23 -25.49 -19.49
C ASP A 54 -3.27 -26.59 -18.43
N VAL A 55 -2.34 -26.59 -17.48
CA VAL A 55 -2.31 -27.53 -16.34
C VAL A 55 -3.45 -27.27 -15.36
N LEU A 56 -3.69 -26.02 -14.99
CA LEU A 56 -4.76 -25.63 -14.06
C LEU A 56 -6.16 -25.80 -14.66
N ALA A 57 -6.33 -25.55 -15.98
CA ALA A 57 -7.58 -25.81 -16.68
C ALA A 57 -7.90 -27.32 -16.78
N SER A 58 -6.88 -28.17 -16.80
CA SER A 58 -7.05 -29.63 -16.82
C SER A 58 -7.45 -30.24 -15.47
N GLU A 59 -7.27 -29.52 -14.36
CA GLU A 59 -7.68 -29.92 -13.00
C GLU A 59 -9.11 -29.46 -12.64
N GLY A 60 -9.87 -28.94 -13.62
CA GLY A 60 -11.19 -28.30 -13.46
C GLY A 60 -12.33 -29.17 -12.89
N ASP A 61 -12.11 -30.45 -12.57
CA ASP A 61 -13.08 -31.31 -11.90
C ASP A 61 -12.76 -31.48 -10.39
N ARG A 62 -13.16 -30.45 -9.63
CA ARG A 62 -13.65 -30.48 -8.24
C ARG A 62 -13.13 -31.57 -7.29
N LYS A 63 -12.15 -31.19 -6.47
CA LYS A 63 -12.16 -31.47 -5.02
C LYS A 63 -11.93 -30.17 -4.26
N LYS A 64 -12.50 -30.03 -3.05
CA LYS A 64 -12.15 -28.93 -2.15
C LYS A 64 -10.62 -28.96 -1.99
N SER A 65 -9.96 -27.88 -2.39
CA SER A 65 -8.51 -27.77 -2.28
C SER A 65 -8.12 -28.00 -0.82
N ASN A 66 -7.34 -29.04 -0.54
CA ASN A 66 -6.83 -29.32 0.79
C ASN A 66 -5.49 -28.62 0.95
N TRP A 67 -5.50 -27.32 1.26
CA TRP A 67 -4.27 -26.57 1.49
C TRP A 67 -3.50 -27.02 2.75
N GLY A 68 -4.08 -27.93 3.55
CA GLY A 68 -3.33 -28.66 4.58
C GLY A 68 -2.31 -29.66 4.03
N ASP A 69 -2.39 -30.01 2.74
CA ASP A 69 -1.43 -30.88 2.07
C ASP A 69 -0.24 -30.08 1.51
N PHE A 70 0.98 -30.57 1.75
CA PHE A 70 2.21 -29.91 1.33
C PHE A 70 2.31 -29.75 -0.19
N HIS A 71 1.92 -30.77 -0.97
CA HIS A 71 2.04 -30.71 -2.43
C HIS A 71 1.06 -29.71 -3.04
N GLU A 72 -0.17 -29.68 -2.54
CA GLU A 72 -1.17 -28.73 -3.02
C GLU A 72 -0.80 -27.28 -2.63
N ALA A 73 -0.40 -27.04 -1.39
CA ALA A 73 0.11 -25.73 -0.97
C ALA A 73 1.32 -25.30 -1.83
N SER A 74 2.24 -26.22 -2.13
CA SER A 74 3.41 -25.94 -2.97
C SER A 74 3.03 -25.55 -4.40
N LYS A 75 2.01 -26.19 -5.00
CA LYS A 75 1.52 -25.80 -6.34
C LYS A 75 1.02 -24.37 -6.36
N GLN A 76 0.24 -23.96 -5.35
CA GLN A 76 -0.30 -22.61 -5.25
C GLN A 76 0.80 -21.57 -5.02
N VAL A 77 1.80 -21.89 -4.19
CA VAL A 77 2.96 -21.02 -3.98
C VAL A 77 3.75 -20.83 -5.28
N GLU A 78 3.99 -21.89 -6.05
CA GLU A 78 4.67 -21.78 -7.34
C GLU A 78 3.87 -20.95 -8.35
N LEU A 79 2.54 -21.12 -8.41
CA LEU A 79 1.67 -20.28 -9.22
C LEU A 79 1.81 -18.79 -8.84
N ALA A 80 1.79 -18.46 -7.54
CA ALA A 80 1.97 -17.10 -7.06
C ALA A 80 3.33 -16.52 -7.51
N LYS A 81 4.41 -17.30 -7.39
CA LYS A 81 5.75 -16.88 -7.85
C LYS A 81 5.78 -16.62 -9.37
N ILE A 82 5.10 -17.44 -10.17
CA ILE A 82 5.03 -17.29 -11.64
C ILE A 82 4.20 -16.06 -12.04
N LEU A 83 3.06 -15.83 -11.39
CA LEU A 83 2.25 -14.62 -11.59
C LEU A 83 3.04 -13.35 -11.26
N TYR A 84 3.84 -13.38 -10.20
CA TYR A 84 4.69 -12.26 -9.83
C TYR A 84 5.84 -12.04 -10.81
N ALA A 85 6.54 -13.12 -11.21
CA ALA A 85 7.62 -13.07 -12.19
C ALA A 85 7.15 -12.57 -13.57
N SER A 86 5.94 -12.94 -13.98
CA SER A 86 5.28 -12.45 -15.21
C SER A 86 4.71 -11.04 -15.09
N ARG A 87 4.81 -10.39 -13.92
CA ARG A 87 4.27 -9.04 -13.65
C ARG A 87 2.74 -8.95 -13.79
N ARG A 88 2.03 -10.05 -13.56
CA ARG A 88 0.56 -10.09 -13.56
C ARG A 88 -0.04 -9.67 -12.22
N ILE A 89 0.73 -9.81 -11.15
CA ILE A 89 0.36 -9.36 -9.81
C ILE A 89 1.43 -8.45 -9.21
N THR A 90 1.01 -7.60 -8.29
CA THR A 90 1.87 -6.71 -7.51
C THR A 90 2.63 -7.47 -6.42
N LYS A 91 3.55 -6.80 -5.73
CA LYS A 91 4.29 -7.42 -4.62
C LYS A 91 3.35 -7.75 -3.45
N GLU A 92 2.42 -6.85 -3.15
CA GLU A 92 1.42 -7.02 -2.11
C GLU A 92 0.52 -8.24 -2.38
N GLU A 93 0.04 -8.37 -3.62
CA GLU A 93 -0.74 -9.54 -4.05
C GLU A 93 0.10 -10.83 -4.06
N PHE A 94 1.37 -10.76 -4.44
CA PHE A 94 2.28 -11.90 -4.33
C PHE A 94 2.41 -12.38 -2.89
N VAL A 95 2.61 -11.46 -1.92
CA VAL A 95 2.66 -11.81 -0.50
C VAL A 95 1.37 -12.52 -0.09
N LEU A 96 0.20 -12.01 -0.46
CA LEU A 96 -1.08 -12.67 -0.17
C LEU A 96 -1.15 -14.09 -0.77
N PHE A 97 -0.98 -14.22 -2.08
CA PHE A 97 -1.18 -15.49 -2.78
C PHE A 97 -0.13 -16.54 -2.40
N ALA A 98 1.09 -16.14 -2.07
CA ALA A 98 2.13 -17.06 -1.62
C ALA A 98 1.95 -17.47 -0.15
N VAL A 99 1.44 -16.58 0.71
CA VAL A 99 1.36 -16.84 2.16
C VAL A 99 0.11 -17.63 2.54
N VAL A 100 -1.05 -17.36 1.94
CA VAL A 100 -2.33 -18.01 2.30
C VAL A 100 -2.27 -19.55 2.26
N PRO A 101 -1.69 -20.20 1.24
CA PRO A 101 -1.53 -21.66 1.24
C PRO A 101 -0.61 -22.15 2.36
N VAL A 102 0.42 -21.36 2.72
CA VAL A 102 1.38 -21.70 3.79
C VAL A 102 0.74 -21.55 5.17
N GLU A 103 -0.12 -20.55 5.37
CA GLU A 103 -0.94 -20.41 6.58
C GLU A 103 -1.86 -21.63 6.75
N ALA A 104 -2.59 -22.02 5.71
CA ALA A 104 -3.47 -23.18 5.79
C ALA A 104 -2.71 -24.51 6.06
N PHE A 105 -1.52 -24.66 5.49
CA PHE A 105 -0.61 -25.78 5.81
C PHE A 105 -0.13 -25.74 7.27
N HIS A 106 0.30 -24.57 7.73
CA HIS A 106 0.77 -24.34 9.10
C HIS A 106 -0.34 -24.61 10.13
N ASP A 107 -1.55 -24.09 9.90
CA ASP A 107 -2.72 -24.29 10.74
C ASP A 107 -3.13 -25.77 10.81
N THR A 108 -3.01 -26.49 9.70
CA THR A 108 -3.28 -27.93 9.66
C THR A 108 -2.27 -28.70 10.50
N ASN A 109 -0.96 -28.40 10.36
CA ASN A 109 0.08 -29.02 11.18
C ASN A 109 -0.10 -28.73 12.67
N PHE A 110 -0.48 -27.50 13.02
CA PHE A 110 -0.80 -27.13 14.41
C PHE A 110 -1.96 -27.98 14.94
N ARG A 111 -3.09 -28.01 14.21
CA ARG A 111 -4.29 -28.76 14.60
C ARG A 111 -4.03 -30.26 14.71
N ASP A 112 -3.22 -30.81 13.82
CA ASP A 112 -2.92 -32.24 13.76
C ASP A 112 -1.81 -32.63 14.78
N GLY A 113 -1.34 -31.68 15.59
CA GLY A 113 -0.42 -31.93 16.70
C GLY A 113 1.05 -32.03 16.31
N ALA A 114 1.43 -31.59 15.10
CA ALA A 114 2.83 -31.63 14.65
C ALA A 114 3.77 -30.78 15.54
N TYR A 115 3.23 -29.75 16.21
CA TYR A 115 3.97 -28.87 17.13
C TYR A 115 3.76 -29.24 18.60
N ALA A 116 3.10 -30.37 18.90
CA ALA A 116 2.69 -30.72 20.25
C ALA A 116 3.88 -30.88 21.21
N SER A 117 5.06 -31.31 20.74
CA SER A 117 6.25 -31.43 21.59
C SER A 117 6.66 -30.10 22.23
N ASP A 118 6.48 -29.00 21.49
CA ASP A 118 6.97 -27.69 21.89
C ASP A 118 5.86 -26.88 22.59
N LEU A 119 4.61 -27.05 22.16
CA LEU A 119 3.48 -26.24 22.60
C LEU A 119 2.70 -26.86 23.76
N LYS A 120 2.55 -28.19 23.81
CA LYS A 120 1.74 -28.86 24.84
C LYS A 120 2.18 -28.54 26.27
N PRO A 121 3.49 -28.51 26.62
CA PRO A 121 3.92 -28.15 27.96
C PRO A 121 3.51 -26.72 28.36
N LEU A 122 3.48 -25.79 27.40
CA LEU A 122 3.05 -24.42 27.63
C LEU A 122 1.54 -24.35 27.79
N SER A 123 0.77 -25.04 26.94
CA SER A 123 -0.69 -25.12 27.05
C SER A 123 -1.12 -25.71 28.40
N GLU A 124 -0.50 -26.81 28.83
CA GLU A 124 -0.80 -27.43 30.13
C GLU A 124 -0.49 -26.48 31.31
N ALA A 125 0.60 -25.71 31.24
CA ALA A 125 0.95 -24.72 32.25
C ALA A 125 0.00 -23.51 32.26
N MET A 126 -0.48 -23.07 31.09
CA MET A 126 -1.49 -22.02 30.97
C MET A 126 -2.84 -22.47 31.53
N GLU A 127 -3.30 -23.67 31.19
CA GLU A 127 -4.52 -24.27 31.74
C GLU A 127 -4.46 -24.44 33.27
N GLU A 128 -3.29 -24.78 33.83
CA GLU A 128 -3.12 -24.85 35.28
C GLU A 128 -3.29 -23.48 35.94
N ILE A 129 -2.80 -22.41 35.32
CA ILE A 129 -3.04 -21.04 35.80
C ILE A 129 -4.52 -20.70 35.72
N GLU A 130 -5.19 -20.97 34.60
CA GLU A 130 -6.62 -20.70 34.45
C GLU A 130 -7.46 -21.41 35.52
N LYS A 131 -7.19 -22.70 35.76
CA LYS A 131 -7.83 -23.48 36.83
C LYS A 131 -7.56 -22.91 38.22
N ASN A 132 -6.34 -22.48 38.50
CA ASN A 132 -5.97 -21.88 39.79
C ASN A 132 -6.69 -20.55 40.06
N TYR A 133 -7.05 -19.81 39.01
CA TYR A 133 -7.81 -18.57 39.09
C TYR A 133 -9.33 -18.78 38.96
N GLY A 134 -9.78 -20.03 38.82
CA GLY A 134 -11.19 -20.41 38.83
C GLY A 134 -11.91 -20.20 37.51
N LEU A 135 -11.20 -20.06 36.39
CA LEU A 135 -11.83 -20.07 35.07
C LEU A 135 -12.26 -21.49 34.71
N SER A 136 -13.45 -21.62 34.12
CA SER A 136 -13.90 -22.84 33.44
C SER A 136 -13.27 -22.98 32.05
N GLU A 137 -13.37 -24.17 31.44
CA GLU A 137 -12.73 -24.49 30.14
C GLU A 137 -13.18 -23.60 28.97
N GLU A 138 -14.30 -22.87 29.12
CA GLU A 138 -14.84 -21.95 28.10
C GLU A 138 -14.75 -20.47 28.53
N GLU A 139 -14.22 -20.19 29.73
CA GLU A 139 -14.01 -18.84 30.22
C GLU A 139 -12.59 -18.36 29.89
N TYR A 140 -12.49 -17.11 29.44
CA TYR A 140 -11.24 -16.48 29.06
C TYR A 140 -11.06 -15.18 29.84
N TRP A 141 -9.81 -14.78 30.05
CA TRP A 141 -9.49 -13.46 30.57
C TRP A 141 -9.97 -12.35 29.61
N GLU A 142 -10.54 -11.28 30.15
CA GLU A 142 -10.71 -10.05 29.38
C GLU A 142 -9.33 -9.44 29.05
N ILE A 143 -9.30 -8.57 28.04
CA ILE A 143 -8.06 -7.94 27.58
C ILE A 143 -7.46 -7.12 28.73
N GLY A 144 -6.29 -7.55 29.21
CA GLY A 144 -5.53 -6.88 30.27
C GLY A 144 -5.73 -7.45 31.68
N ASP A 145 -6.63 -8.43 31.84
CA ASP A 145 -6.93 -9.01 33.16
C ASP A 145 -6.12 -10.28 33.47
N ALA A 146 -5.51 -10.89 32.44
CA ALA A 146 -4.70 -12.08 32.61
C ALA A 146 -3.48 -11.82 33.53
N PRO A 147 -3.16 -12.74 34.45
CA PRO A 147 -2.02 -12.59 35.34
C PRO A 147 -0.70 -12.61 34.54
N ASP A 148 0.31 -11.88 35.01
CA ASP A 148 1.63 -11.76 34.35
C ASP A 148 2.27 -13.12 33.99
N ALA A 149 2.04 -14.15 34.81
CA ALA A 149 2.55 -15.49 34.56
C ALA A 149 1.91 -16.14 33.33
N TYR A 150 0.59 -15.96 33.15
CA TYR A 150 -0.13 -16.40 31.95
C TYR A 150 0.35 -15.62 30.73
N VAL A 151 0.43 -14.29 30.83
CA VAL A 151 0.88 -13.43 29.72
C VAL A 151 2.25 -13.86 29.22
N LYS A 152 3.21 -14.12 30.12
CA LYS A 152 4.55 -14.61 29.73
C LYS A 152 4.53 -15.97 29.05
N LEU A 153 3.67 -16.89 29.49
CA LEU A 153 3.54 -18.20 28.84
C LEU A 153 2.89 -18.09 27.46
N ASN A 154 1.85 -17.26 27.34
CA ASN A 154 1.18 -16.99 26.09
C ASN A 154 2.13 -16.31 25.09
N ASP A 155 2.90 -15.30 25.52
CA ASP A 155 3.93 -14.67 24.68
C ASP A 155 4.93 -15.73 24.18
N ARG A 156 5.35 -16.66 25.06
CA ARG A 156 6.26 -17.74 24.67
C ARG A 156 5.63 -18.74 23.71
N PHE A 157 4.34 -19.03 23.88
CA PHE A 157 3.56 -19.89 23.00
C PHE A 157 3.47 -19.28 21.60
N GLU A 158 3.12 -18.00 21.51
CA GLU A 158 3.06 -17.24 20.25
C GLU A 158 4.43 -17.14 19.56
N GLU A 159 5.52 -16.91 20.31
CA GLU A 159 6.88 -16.92 19.77
C GLU A 159 7.23 -18.25 19.08
N ILE A 160 6.84 -19.38 19.67
CA ILE A 160 7.11 -20.71 19.11
C ILE A 160 6.25 -20.95 17.88
N LEU A 161 4.98 -20.55 17.91
CA LEU A 161 4.10 -20.64 16.73
C LEU A 161 4.63 -19.80 15.56
N ASP A 162 5.02 -18.55 15.81
CA ASP A 162 5.61 -17.67 14.80
C ASP A 162 6.91 -18.28 14.25
N ALA A 163 7.74 -18.92 15.08
CA ALA A 163 8.96 -19.61 14.62
C ALA A 163 8.63 -20.79 13.70
N HIS A 164 7.62 -21.59 14.02
CA HIS A 164 7.13 -22.68 13.16
C HIS A 164 6.54 -22.15 11.85
N PHE A 165 5.84 -21.01 11.87
CA PHE A 165 5.33 -20.37 10.66
C PHE A 165 6.47 -19.86 9.76
N VAL A 166 7.49 -19.21 10.34
CA VAL A 166 8.70 -18.80 9.61
C VAL A 166 9.42 -20.02 9.01
N ALA A 167 9.48 -21.14 9.72
CA ALA A 167 10.03 -22.39 9.20
C ALA A 167 9.20 -22.93 8.02
N ALA A 168 7.86 -22.89 8.12
CA ALA A 168 6.97 -23.27 7.02
C ALA A 168 7.22 -22.41 5.77
N LEU A 169 7.33 -21.08 5.91
CA LEU A 169 7.68 -20.19 4.79
C LEU A 169 8.98 -20.61 4.09
N ARG A 170 10.01 -20.99 4.86
CA ARG A 170 11.27 -21.52 4.30
C ARG A 170 11.10 -22.88 3.61
N GLN A 171 10.24 -23.75 4.14
CA GLN A 171 9.92 -25.04 3.51
C GLN A 171 9.34 -24.85 2.10
N PHE A 172 8.55 -23.79 1.88
CA PHE A 172 8.03 -23.40 0.56
C PHE A 172 8.98 -22.48 -0.23
N GLN A 173 10.22 -22.30 0.24
CA GLN A 173 11.27 -21.48 -0.36
C GLN A 173 10.84 -20.02 -0.56
N LEU A 174 10.17 -19.47 0.46
CA LEU A 174 9.80 -18.07 0.57
C LEU A 174 10.75 -17.37 1.56
N ASP A 175 12.07 -17.58 1.39
CA ASP A 175 13.09 -17.16 2.35
C ASP A 175 13.04 -15.66 2.66
N GLU A 176 12.80 -14.80 1.66
CA GLU A 176 12.66 -13.37 1.90
C GLU A 176 11.40 -13.00 2.69
N LEU A 177 10.31 -13.74 2.52
CA LEU A 177 9.09 -13.51 3.30
C LEU A 177 9.28 -14.01 4.73
N ALA A 178 10.00 -15.12 4.90
CA ALA A 178 10.39 -15.66 6.19
C ALA A 178 11.30 -14.66 6.95
N ASP A 179 12.33 -14.13 6.28
CA ASP A 179 13.21 -13.11 6.84
C ASP A 179 12.44 -11.80 7.10
N LEU A 180 11.50 -11.39 6.22
CA LEU A 180 10.67 -10.21 6.45
C LEU A 180 9.75 -10.39 7.68
N LYS A 181 9.10 -11.54 7.84
CA LYS A 181 8.25 -11.84 9.01
C LYS A 181 9.07 -11.83 10.30
N ARG A 182 10.30 -12.36 10.28
CA ARG A 182 11.23 -12.35 11.43
C ARG A 182 11.74 -10.94 11.76
N ASP A 183 12.29 -10.24 10.77
CA ASP A 183 13.06 -9.00 11.00
C ASP A 183 12.16 -7.75 11.04
N ASN A 184 11.01 -7.79 10.37
CA ASN A 184 10.05 -6.70 10.32
C ASN A 184 8.59 -7.20 10.17
N PRO A 185 8.04 -7.85 11.22
CA PRO A 185 6.70 -8.45 11.19
C PRO A 185 5.61 -7.44 10.81
N LYS A 186 5.71 -6.20 11.32
CA LYS A 186 4.76 -5.12 10.98
C LYS A 186 4.71 -4.85 9.47
N LYS A 187 5.85 -4.90 8.79
CA LYS A 187 5.91 -4.69 7.33
C LYS A 187 5.37 -5.90 6.57
N PHE A 188 5.61 -7.10 7.06
CA PHE A 188 5.00 -8.32 6.51
C PHE A 188 3.47 -8.22 6.57
N ASP A 189 2.91 -7.91 7.74
CA ASP A 189 1.47 -7.81 7.95
C ASP A 189 0.85 -6.67 7.10
N GLU A 190 1.54 -5.54 6.99
CA GLU A 190 1.12 -4.44 6.10
C GLU A 190 1.03 -4.91 4.64
N LEU A 191 2.02 -5.64 4.12
CA LEU A 191 2.01 -6.14 2.74
C LEU A 191 0.91 -7.18 2.54
N ARG A 192 0.74 -8.11 3.49
CA ARG A 192 -0.32 -9.13 3.47
C ARG A 192 -1.71 -8.49 3.44
N GLU A 193 -1.97 -7.52 4.32
CA GLU A 193 -3.26 -6.83 4.39
C GLU A 193 -3.52 -5.97 3.14
N ARG A 194 -2.50 -5.30 2.59
CA ARG A 194 -2.64 -4.58 1.31
C ARG A 194 -2.97 -5.53 0.17
N GLY A 195 -2.32 -6.70 0.11
CA GLY A 195 -2.63 -7.74 -0.87
C GLY A 195 -4.07 -8.20 -0.74
N ARG A 196 -4.51 -8.52 0.49
CA ARG A 196 -5.89 -8.92 0.80
C ARG A 196 -6.91 -7.88 0.32
N ARG A 197 -6.65 -6.60 0.57
CA ARG A 197 -7.52 -5.51 0.10
C ARG A 197 -7.53 -5.37 -1.41
N SER A 198 -6.38 -5.51 -2.08
CA SER A 198 -6.28 -5.44 -3.55
C SER A 198 -7.16 -6.50 -4.23
N VAL A 199 -7.21 -7.71 -3.65
CA VAL A 199 -7.94 -8.85 -4.23
C VAL A 199 -9.41 -8.88 -3.82
N TYR A 200 -9.71 -8.73 -2.53
CA TYR A 200 -11.05 -8.96 -1.99
C TYR A 200 -11.88 -7.70 -1.78
N HIS A 201 -11.26 -6.51 -1.86
CA HIS A 201 -11.90 -5.21 -1.60
C HIS A 201 -11.61 -4.22 -2.74
N ALA A 202 -11.46 -4.72 -3.96
CA ALA A 202 -11.11 -3.92 -5.15
C ALA A 202 -12.18 -2.86 -5.50
N ASP A 203 -13.41 -3.06 -5.05
CA ASP A 203 -14.56 -2.16 -5.23
C ASP A 203 -14.64 -1.07 -4.15
N GLU A 204 -13.82 -1.11 -3.10
CA GLU A 204 -13.76 -0.07 -2.07
C GLU A 204 -12.98 1.18 -2.54
N TYR A 205 -13.48 1.83 -3.60
CA TYR A 205 -12.83 2.99 -4.23
C TYR A 205 -12.49 4.11 -3.25
N PHE A 206 -13.36 4.38 -2.27
CA PHE A 206 -13.12 5.45 -1.30
C PHE A 206 -11.85 5.20 -0.46
N HIS A 207 -11.68 3.99 0.08
CA HIS A 207 -10.51 3.65 0.87
C HIS A 207 -9.26 3.54 -0.01
N SER A 208 -9.39 2.94 -1.20
CA SER A 208 -8.29 2.83 -2.16
C SER A 208 -7.74 4.20 -2.58
N ILE A 209 -8.60 5.16 -2.92
CA ILE A 209 -8.18 6.52 -3.29
C ILE A 209 -7.51 7.23 -2.10
N LYS A 210 -8.00 7.03 -0.87
CA LYS A 210 -7.37 7.58 0.33
C LYS A 210 -5.93 7.08 0.50
N ASP A 211 -5.72 5.78 0.29
CA ASP A 211 -4.38 5.19 0.35
C ASP A 211 -3.47 5.68 -0.79
N ILE A 212 -4.01 5.86 -1.99
CA ILE A 212 -3.29 6.42 -3.14
C ILE A 212 -2.85 7.86 -2.85
N VAL A 213 -3.72 8.70 -2.28
CA VAL A 213 -3.38 10.09 -1.90
C VAL A 213 -2.20 10.10 -0.92
N VAL A 214 -2.26 9.30 0.14
CA VAL A 214 -1.16 9.19 1.12
C VAL A 214 0.13 8.68 0.48
N HIS A 215 0.04 7.76 -0.49
CA HIS A 215 1.21 7.29 -1.23
C HIS A 215 1.83 8.41 -2.06
N LEU A 216 1.03 9.18 -2.79
CA LEU A 216 1.47 10.30 -3.63
C LEU A 216 2.10 11.43 -2.79
N GLU A 217 1.58 11.69 -1.59
CA GLU A 217 2.21 12.62 -0.63
C GLU A 217 3.62 12.14 -0.22
N LYS A 218 3.76 10.86 0.11
CA LYS A 218 5.05 10.25 0.47
C LYS A 218 6.02 10.25 -0.72
N GLU A 219 5.53 9.94 -1.91
CA GLU A 219 6.32 9.97 -3.15
C GLU A 219 6.79 11.38 -3.49
N SER A 220 5.93 12.38 -3.28
CA SER A 220 6.29 13.79 -3.44
C SER A 220 7.45 14.18 -2.53
N LYS A 221 7.35 13.85 -1.23
CA LYS A 221 8.40 14.12 -0.26
C LYS A 221 9.71 13.46 -0.67
N LYS A 222 9.70 12.14 -0.94
CA LYS A 222 10.90 11.39 -1.37
C LYS A 222 11.53 11.95 -2.65
N SER A 223 10.70 12.35 -3.61
CA SER A 223 11.17 12.95 -4.86
C SER A 223 11.85 14.29 -4.60
N SER A 224 11.31 15.12 -3.70
CA SER A 224 11.93 16.41 -3.34
C SER A 224 13.27 16.25 -2.62
N GLU A 225 13.43 15.22 -1.78
CA GLU A 225 14.67 14.92 -1.05
C GLU A 225 15.85 14.59 -1.98
N ILE A 226 15.56 14.11 -3.21
CA ILE A 226 16.56 13.84 -4.25
C ILE A 226 16.54 14.89 -5.37
N SER A 227 15.92 16.05 -5.15
CA SER A 227 15.79 17.16 -6.10
C SER A 227 15.03 16.82 -7.40
N ALA A 228 14.23 15.76 -7.41
CA ALA A 228 13.33 15.41 -8.51
C ALA A 228 12.02 16.23 -8.44
N PHE A 229 12.13 17.55 -8.46
CA PHE A 229 11.01 18.47 -8.19
C PHE A 229 9.84 18.33 -9.17
N GLY A 230 10.10 18.01 -10.45
CA GLY A 230 9.03 17.74 -11.41
C GLY A 230 8.15 16.54 -11.03
N ALA A 231 8.75 15.46 -10.51
CA ALA A 231 8.02 14.31 -10.00
C ALA A 231 7.28 14.64 -8.69
N ALA A 232 7.91 15.44 -7.81
CA ALA A 232 7.30 15.89 -6.57
C ALA A 232 6.03 16.72 -6.81
N VAL A 233 6.10 17.72 -7.70
CA VAL A 233 4.97 18.57 -8.10
C VAL A 233 3.87 17.74 -8.78
N THR A 234 4.24 16.80 -9.66
CA THR A 234 3.28 15.91 -10.33
C THR A 234 2.52 15.05 -9.32
N SER A 235 3.22 14.53 -8.31
CA SER A 235 2.64 13.71 -7.25
C SER A 235 1.65 14.51 -6.39
N LEU A 236 1.98 15.75 -6.01
CA LEU A 236 1.05 16.64 -5.29
C LEU A 236 -0.19 16.97 -6.13
N GLY A 237 -0.01 17.25 -7.42
CA GLY A 237 -1.12 17.48 -8.32
C GLY A 237 -2.07 16.29 -8.44
N ALA A 238 -1.54 15.08 -8.50
CA ALA A 238 -2.33 13.85 -8.51
C ALA A 238 -3.00 13.60 -7.14
N ALA A 239 -2.32 13.91 -6.03
CA ALA A 239 -2.89 13.80 -4.69
C ALA A 239 -4.08 14.76 -4.52
N THR A 240 -4.00 16.00 -5.00
CA THR A 240 -5.13 16.95 -4.98
C THR A 240 -6.31 16.46 -5.81
N GLU A 241 -6.07 15.87 -6.99
CA GLU A 241 -7.14 15.25 -7.77
C GLU A 241 -7.84 14.15 -6.94
N GLY A 242 -7.08 13.29 -6.26
CA GLY A 242 -7.62 12.29 -5.34
C GLY A 242 -8.44 12.89 -4.19
N LEU A 243 -7.98 13.99 -3.58
CA LEU A 243 -8.73 14.70 -2.52
C LEU A 243 -10.09 15.21 -3.01
N LEU A 244 -10.15 15.76 -4.23
CA LEU A 244 -11.41 16.22 -4.82
C LEU A 244 -12.36 15.05 -5.12
N ILE A 245 -11.82 13.92 -5.61
CA ILE A 245 -12.62 12.70 -5.82
C ILE A 245 -13.19 12.23 -4.48
N LEU A 246 -12.36 12.11 -3.44
CA LEU A 246 -12.79 11.73 -2.09
C LEU A 246 -13.87 12.67 -1.56
N ARG A 247 -13.74 13.98 -1.80
CA ARG A 247 -14.74 14.96 -1.39
C ARG A 247 -16.09 14.72 -2.08
N CYS A 248 -16.07 14.43 -3.38
CA CYS A 248 -17.27 14.12 -4.15
C CYS A 248 -17.90 12.80 -3.70
N LEU A 249 -17.10 11.75 -3.50
CA LEU A 249 -17.54 10.45 -3.00
C LEU A 249 -18.09 10.52 -1.56
N GLY A 250 -17.58 11.43 -0.74
CA GLY A 250 -18.11 11.69 0.60
C GLY A 250 -19.45 12.43 0.62
N SER A 251 -19.95 12.90 -0.53
CA SER A 251 -21.25 13.58 -0.66
C SER A 251 -21.87 13.33 -2.05
N PRO A 252 -22.14 12.06 -2.40
CA PRO A 252 -22.37 11.64 -3.79
C PRO A 252 -23.63 12.27 -4.38
N LYS A 253 -24.72 12.35 -3.62
CA LYS A 253 -25.97 12.99 -4.06
C LYS A 253 -25.78 14.48 -4.40
N LYS A 254 -25.01 15.20 -3.58
CA LYS A 254 -24.73 16.62 -3.80
C LYS A 254 -23.81 16.81 -5.00
N ALA A 255 -22.73 16.03 -5.08
CA ALA A 255 -21.79 16.04 -6.19
C ALA A 255 -22.51 15.80 -7.53
N ALA A 256 -23.32 14.73 -7.60
CA ALA A 256 -24.03 14.38 -8.82
C ALA A 256 -25.07 15.43 -9.24
N ARG A 257 -25.82 15.98 -8.28
CA ARG A 257 -26.78 17.07 -8.56
C ARG A 257 -26.08 18.28 -9.17
N ILE A 258 -24.94 18.67 -8.62
CA ILE A 258 -24.16 19.82 -9.11
C ILE A 258 -23.53 19.52 -10.46
N ALA A 259 -22.93 18.34 -10.62
CA ALA A 259 -22.39 17.90 -11.90
C ALA A 259 -23.44 17.97 -13.02
N ARG A 260 -24.68 17.54 -12.74
CA ARG A 260 -25.81 17.64 -13.69
C ARG A 260 -26.27 19.07 -13.95
N SER A 261 -26.08 20.01 -13.03
CA SER A 261 -26.48 21.42 -13.20
C SER A 261 -25.44 22.27 -13.93
N LEU A 262 -24.20 21.79 -14.07
CA LEU A 262 -23.17 22.49 -14.86
C LEU A 262 -23.61 22.65 -16.33
N GLU A 263 -23.08 23.70 -16.97
CA GLU A 263 -23.27 23.96 -18.40
C GLU A 263 -22.79 22.77 -19.24
N ARG A 264 -23.38 22.61 -20.43
CA ARG A 264 -23.14 21.44 -21.29
C ARG A 264 -21.66 21.17 -21.59
N ASN A 265 -20.84 22.22 -21.70
CA ASN A 265 -19.41 22.10 -22.02
C ASN A 265 -18.54 21.69 -20.82
N TYR A 266 -19.04 21.86 -19.60
CA TYR A 266 -18.33 21.56 -18.35
C TYR A 266 -18.96 20.40 -17.56
N ARG A 267 -20.09 19.88 -18.05
CA ARG A 267 -20.81 18.77 -17.45
C ARG A 267 -20.07 17.45 -17.69
N PRO A 268 -19.75 16.68 -16.63
CA PRO A 268 -19.17 15.36 -16.79
C PRO A 268 -20.06 14.42 -17.59
N ARG A 269 -19.44 13.56 -18.41
CA ARG A 269 -20.17 12.54 -19.19
C ARG A 269 -20.94 11.54 -18.31
N ARG A 270 -20.40 11.24 -17.12
CA ARG A 270 -21.00 10.36 -16.12
C ARG A 270 -21.20 11.15 -14.82
N PRO A 271 -22.28 11.94 -14.69
CA PRO A 271 -22.46 12.83 -13.55
C PRO A 271 -22.61 12.12 -12.20
N ASP A 272 -22.81 10.80 -12.17
CA ASP A 272 -22.99 10.04 -10.94
C ASP A 272 -21.70 9.34 -10.47
N ASP A 273 -20.62 9.43 -11.25
CA ASP A 273 -19.37 8.73 -11.01
C ASP A 273 -18.16 9.68 -11.02
N PRO A 274 -17.78 10.24 -9.84
CA PRO A 274 -16.66 11.15 -9.70
C PRO A 274 -15.30 10.58 -10.09
N THR A 275 -15.15 9.25 -10.14
CA THR A 275 -13.87 8.60 -10.50
C THR A 275 -13.54 8.75 -11.99
N MET A 276 -14.54 9.10 -12.80
CA MET A 276 -14.43 9.28 -14.24
C MET A 276 -14.34 10.74 -14.67
N TRP A 277 -14.36 11.68 -13.71
CA TRP A 277 -14.29 13.10 -13.99
C TRP A 277 -12.84 13.54 -14.18
N SER A 278 -12.62 14.45 -15.11
CA SER A 278 -11.34 15.12 -15.26
C SER A 278 -11.05 16.04 -14.08
N PHE A 279 -9.78 16.33 -13.84
CA PHE A 279 -9.37 17.28 -12.80
C PHE A 279 -10.07 18.65 -12.92
N ASP A 280 -10.32 19.13 -14.14
CA ASP A 280 -11.05 20.40 -14.34
C ASP A 280 -12.51 20.32 -13.88
N GLU A 281 -13.20 19.24 -14.24
CA GLU A 281 -14.58 18.97 -13.82
C GLU A 281 -14.68 18.81 -12.29
N LEU A 282 -13.72 18.13 -11.67
CA LEU A 282 -13.65 17.96 -10.21
C LEU A 282 -13.52 19.30 -9.50
N ILE A 283 -12.64 20.19 -9.98
CA ILE A 283 -12.47 21.54 -9.41
C ILE A 283 -13.78 22.30 -9.51
N ARG A 284 -14.41 22.34 -10.70
CA ARG A 284 -15.67 23.06 -10.93
C ARG A 284 -16.80 22.55 -10.06
N VAL A 285 -17.01 21.24 -10.00
CA VAL A 285 -18.07 20.66 -9.16
C VAL A 285 -17.82 20.98 -7.68
N CYS A 286 -16.56 20.93 -7.22
CA CYS A 286 -16.23 21.23 -5.83
C CYS A 286 -16.36 22.73 -5.50
N ASP A 287 -16.05 23.60 -6.44
CA ASP A 287 -16.21 25.05 -6.31
C ASP A 287 -17.70 25.42 -6.25
N GLU A 288 -18.50 24.96 -7.21
CA GLU A 288 -19.94 25.19 -7.27
C GLU A 288 -20.69 24.56 -6.07
N ALA A 289 -20.09 23.52 -5.47
CA ALA A 289 -20.57 22.92 -4.22
C ALA A 289 -20.26 23.74 -2.97
N GLY A 290 -19.46 24.81 -3.09
CA GLY A 290 -18.96 25.60 -1.97
C GLY A 290 -18.01 24.81 -1.07
N TRP A 291 -17.32 23.81 -1.62
CA TRP A 291 -16.32 23.02 -0.92
C TRP A 291 -14.91 23.62 -1.05
N LEU A 292 -14.64 24.39 -2.10
CA LEU A 292 -13.40 25.14 -2.28
C LEU A 292 -13.58 26.59 -1.82
N ARG A 293 -13.78 26.78 -0.51
CA ARG A 293 -13.97 28.13 0.05
C ARG A 293 -12.70 28.98 -0.09
N PRO A 294 -12.82 30.30 -0.27
CA PRO A 294 -11.67 31.19 -0.21
C PRO A 294 -10.92 31.07 1.12
N VAL A 295 -9.61 31.25 1.09
CA VAL A 295 -8.74 31.21 2.26
C VAL A 295 -8.12 32.59 2.45
N GLU A 296 -8.26 33.14 3.65
CA GLU A 296 -7.82 34.49 3.96
C GLU A 296 -6.52 34.46 4.76
N SER A 297 -5.63 35.38 4.42
CA SER A 297 -4.45 35.76 5.19
C SER A 297 -4.57 37.23 5.57
N GLU A 298 -3.68 37.73 6.42
CA GLU A 298 -3.66 39.16 6.77
C GLU A 298 -3.52 40.09 5.56
N SER A 299 -2.91 39.61 4.48
CA SER A 299 -2.57 40.43 3.30
C SER A 299 -3.38 40.12 2.05
N TYR A 300 -4.05 38.96 1.96
CA TYR A 300 -4.67 38.50 0.72
C TYR A 300 -5.78 37.46 0.94
N VAL A 301 -6.77 37.46 0.05
CA VAL A 301 -7.81 36.44 -0.04
C VAL A 301 -7.55 35.55 -1.25
N TYR A 302 -7.26 34.28 -1.01
CA TYR A 302 -6.95 33.31 -2.06
C TYR A 302 -8.21 32.52 -2.45
N ASN A 303 -8.46 32.43 -3.76
CA ASN A 303 -9.49 31.55 -4.28
C ASN A 303 -8.95 30.11 -4.37
N SER A 304 -9.53 29.20 -3.59
CA SER A 304 -9.11 27.78 -3.55
C SER A 304 -9.28 27.05 -4.89
N ALA A 305 -10.29 27.42 -5.71
CA ALA A 305 -10.44 26.83 -7.03
C ALA A 305 -9.31 27.25 -7.97
N ASP A 306 -8.88 28.52 -7.92
CA ASP A 306 -7.75 29.01 -8.69
C ASP A 306 -6.43 28.35 -8.26
N LEU A 307 -6.24 28.15 -6.95
CA LEU A 307 -5.10 27.38 -6.43
C LEU A 307 -5.09 25.93 -6.93
N ALA A 308 -6.25 25.26 -6.97
CA ALA A 308 -6.36 23.91 -7.51
C ALA A 308 -6.08 23.89 -9.03
N HIS A 309 -6.55 24.89 -9.79
CA HIS A 309 -6.22 25.04 -11.21
C HIS A 309 -4.73 25.29 -11.45
N LEU A 310 -4.07 26.05 -10.57
CA LEU A 310 -2.63 26.28 -10.62
C LEU A 310 -1.87 24.96 -10.43
N LEU A 311 -2.20 24.19 -9.40
CA LEU A 311 -1.56 22.88 -9.15
C LEU A 311 -1.80 21.89 -10.30
N ARG A 312 -3.01 21.87 -10.88
CA ARG A 312 -3.34 21.12 -12.10
C ARG A 312 -2.45 21.54 -13.27
N THR A 313 -2.22 22.84 -13.45
CA THR A 313 -1.37 23.36 -14.52
C THR A 313 0.08 22.92 -14.31
N MET A 314 0.59 23.04 -13.08
CA MET A 314 1.94 22.60 -12.72
C MET A 314 2.14 21.10 -12.96
N ARG A 315 1.18 20.24 -12.55
CA ARG A 315 1.18 18.80 -12.86
C ARG A 315 1.23 18.54 -14.36
N ASN A 316 0.42 19.27 -15.13
CA ASN A 316 0.29 19.07 -16.57
C ASN A 316 1.53 19.50 -17.38
N ASN A 317 2.45 20.25 -16.77
CA ASN A 317 3.76 20.56 -17.37
C ASN A 317 4.70 19.34 -17.42
N VAL A 318 4.30 18.18 -16.89
CA VAL A 318 4.99 16.91 -17.19
C VAL A 318 4.89 16.53 -18.67
N HIS A 319 3.83 16.97 -19.37
CA HIS A 319 3.65 16.69 -20.79
C HIS A 319 4.59 17.56 -21.66
N PRO A 320 5.50 16.97 -22.47
CA PRO A 320 6.52 17.72 -23.19
C PRO A 320 5.96 18.83 -24.09
N GLY A 321 4.91 18.53 -24.85
CA GLY A 321 4.30 19.52 -25.76
C GLY A 321 3.56 20.66 -25.05
N ARG A 322 3.13 20.47 -23.79
CA ARG A 322 2.51 21.56 -23.00
C ARG A 322 3.61 22.42 -22.40
N ARG A 323 4.63 21.78 -21.83
CA ARG A 323 5.80 22.46 -21.25
C ARG A 323 6.54 23.30 -22.28
N ALA A 324 6.80 22.77 -23.48
CA ALA A 324 7.45 23.51 -24.55
C ALA A 324 6.70 24.81 -24.95
N LYS A 325 5.38 24.84 -24.80
CA LYS A 325 4.56 26.02 -25.10
C LYS A 325 4.45 26.98 -23.92
N ALA A 326 4.26 26.47 -22.71
CA ALA A 326 4.04 27.28 -21.52
C ALA A 326 5.35 27.83 -20.94
N ASN A 327 6.37 26.98 -20.83
CA ASN A 327 7.65 27.25 -20.17
C ASN A 327 8.80 26.59 -20.96
N PRO A 328 9.12 27.08 -22.18
CA PRO A 328 10.22 26.54 -22.96
C PRO A 328 11.54 26.69 -22.19
N TRP A 329 12.40 25.66 -22.25
CA TRP A 329 13.74 25.65 -21.65
C TRP A 329 13.80 25.81 -20.13
N SER A 330 12.67 25.74 -19.43
CA SER A 330 12.60 25.84 -17.98
C SER A 330 12.35 24.47 -17.34
N GLU A 331 12.94 24.25 -16.16
CA GLU A 331 12.71 23.08 -15.33
C GLU A 331 12.07 23.45 -14.00
N PRO A 332 11.07 22.65 -13.52
CA PRO A 332 10.53 22.84 -12.19
C PRO A 332 11.67 22.75 -11.16
N GLY A 333 11.87 23.84 -10.43
CA GLY A 333 12.87 23.95 -9.39
C GLY A 333 12.29 23.72 -8.00
N GLU A 334 13.13 23.96 -6.99
CA GLU A 334 12.72 23.86 -5.59
C GLU A 334 11.58 24.83 -5.25
N ARG A 335 11.59 26.04 -5.84
CA ARG A 335 10.54 27.04 -5.63
C ARG A 335 9.18 26.53 -6.11
N ASP A 336 9.11 25.96 -7.31
CA ASP A 336 7.87 25.37 -7.84
C ASP A 336 7.34 24.27 -6.92
N TYR A 337 8.23 23.45 -6.36
CA TYR A 337 7.83 22.44 -5.38
C TYR A 337 7.29 23.05 -4.09
N ARG A 338 7.96 24.07 -3.53
CA ARG A 338 7.50 24.76 -2.32
C ARG A 338 6.14 25.43 -2.53
N ASP A 339 5.94 26.06 -3.69
CA ASP A 339 4.66 26.68 -4.06
C ASP A 339 3.56 25.61 -4.22
N ALA A 340 3.86 24.50 -4.92
CA ALA A 340 2.93 23.38 -5.06
C ALA A 340 2.55 22.75 -3.71
N ARG A 341 3.52 22.62 -2.80
CA ARG A 341 3.30 22.09 -1.46
C ARG A 341 2.44 23.02 -0.62
N ALA A 342 2.72 24.33 -0.63
CA ALA A 342 1.91 25.31 0.09
C ALA A 342 0.46 25.31 -0.41
N ILE A 343 0.25 25.26 -1.73
CA ILE A 343 -1.07 25.12 -2.35
C ILE A 343 -1.75 23.84 -1.88
N TYR A 344 -1.04 22.70 -1.92
CA TYR A 344 -1.56 21.42 -1.48
C TYR A 344 -2.04 21.46 -0.02
N GLU A 345 -1.23 22.00 0.89
CA GLU A 345 -1.55 22.12 2.31
C GLU A 345 -2.79 23.01 2.57
N ILE A 346 -2.91 24.12 1.83
CA ILE A 346 -4.10 24.99 1.85
C ILE A 346 -5.34 24.22 1.38
N LEU A 347 -5.23 23.50 0.26
CA LEU A 347 -6.33 22.72 -0.31
C LEU A 347 -6.75 21.56 0.60
N CYS A 348 -5.81 20.89 1.26
CA CYS A 348 -6.11 19.90 2.29
C CYS A 348 -6.98 20.49 3.40
N THR A 349 -6.72 21.73 3.81
CA THR A 349 -7.50 22.41 4.84
C THR A 349 -8.89 22.81 4.33
N ALA A 350 -8.97 23.34 3.10
CA ALA A 350 -10.23 23.78 2.49
C ALA A 350 -11.17 22.59 2.19
N ILE A 351 -10.63 21.50 1.63
CA ILE A 351 -11.37 20.30 1.26
C ILE A 351 -11.65 19.42 2.50
N GLY A 352 -10.70 19.39 3.44
CA GLY A 352 -10.60 18.47 4.57
C GLY A 352 -11.51 18.73 5.77
N LYS A 353 -12.78 19.11 5.58
CA LYS A 353 -13.81 18.77 6.60
C LYS A 353 -14.12 17.26 6.63
N LEU A 354 -13.06 16.44 6.64
CA LEU A 354 -12.98 15.05 7.05
C LEU A 354 -11.95 15.06 8.18
N ARG A 355 -12.41 14.98 9.45
CA ARG A 355 -11.63 15.19 10.69
C ARG A 355 -10.16 14.80 10.56
N ALA A 356 -9.26 15.77 10.71
CA ALA A 356 -7.86 15.49 11.03
C ALA A 356 -7.80 14.67 12.32
N PRO A 357 -6.94 13.63 12.42
CA PRO A 357 -6.52 13.14 13.73
C PRO A 357 -5.92 14.33 14.48
N ARG A 358 -6.37 14.58 15.71
CA ARG A 358 -5.72 15.54 16.59
C ARG A 358 -4.26 15.09 16.72
N LEU A 359 -3.34 15.85 16.13
CA LEU A 359 -1.98 15.91 16.63
C LEU A 359 -2.12 16.46 18.04
N GLU A 360 -1.95 15.58 19.03
CA GLU A 360 -1.90 15.98 20.42
C GLU A 360 -0.81 17.04 20.58
N ALA A 361 -1.22 18.17 21.13
CA ALA A 361 -0.34 19.25 21.49
C ALA A 361 0.56 18.77 22.64
N SER A 362 1.82 18.46 22.32
CA SER A 362 2.87 18.24 23.31
C SER A 362 4.05 19.17 23.09
N VAL A 363 3.83 20.48 23.09
CA VAL A 363 4.86 21.46 23.48
C VAL A 363 4.18 22.62 24.17
N GLY A 364 4.11 22.56 25.50
CA GLY A 364 3.77 23.72 26.31
C GLY A 364 4.84 24.81 26.18
N PRO A 365 4.48 26.09 26.37
CA PRO A 365 5.42 27.20 26.20
C PRO A 365 6.47 27.17 27.30
N SER A 366 7.71 26.78 26.97
CA SER A 366 8.85 27.03 27.86
C SER A 366 9.15 28.54 27.84
N LYS A 367 8.96 29.15 29.01
CA LYS A 367 9.17 30.59 29.31
C LYS A 367 10.50 31.14 28.77
N PRO A 368 10.54 32.42 28.36
CA PRO A 368 11.80 33.10 28.08
C PRO A 368 12.63 33.27 29.38
N PRO A 369 13.98 33.25 29.28
CA PRO A 369 14.85 33.44 30.43
C PRO A 369 14.73 34.86 30.99
N SER A 370 14.47 34.94 32.29
CA SER A 370 14.50 36.16 33.08
C SER A 370 15.92 36.70 33.16
N SER A 371 16.12 37.90 32.63
CA SER A 371 17.25 38.77 32.91
C SER A 371 16.88 39.73 34.04
N ALA A 372 17.56 39.67 35.20
CA ALA A 372 17.91 40.84 36.04
C ALA A 372 18.66 40.45 37.33
N ALA A 373 19.55 41.37 37.73
CA ALA A 373 20.32 41.54 38.98
C ALA A 373 21.62 40.70 39.07
N ARG A 374 22.83 41.28 38.95
CA ARG A 374 23.48 42.26 39.86
C ARG A 374 23.41 41.81 41.32
N ASP A 375 24.47 41.14 41.77
CA ASP A 375 25.53 41.74 42.59
C ASP A 375 26.88 41.10 42.24
#